data_AF-A0A732D9P4-F1
#
_entry.id   AF-A0A732D9P4-F1
#
_cell.length_a   1.000
_cell.length_b   1.000
_cell.length_c   1.000
_cell.angle_alpha   90.00
_cell.angle_beta   90.00
_cell.angle_gamma   90.00
#
_symmetry.space_group_name_H-M   'P 1'
#
loop_
_entity.id
_entity.type
_entity.pdbx_description
1 polymer ?
#
loop_
_entity_poly.entity_id
_entity_poly.type
_entity_poly.pdbx_seq_one_letter_code
_entity_poly.pdbx_strand_id
1 'polypeptide(L)'
;MTALRYHADDYDDAGNLKAPWWFWFILLYLLQEWWVIALGMAMQSYDISDVLQSRGWLILLPGLCAFQALFVYPLRGQWLRMSTVSWLILLAGVLLMAGHDMYQGIVAFRLQDEQISFWLSLMCFDVVCLFGVSGRRIRHAFCNMG
;
A
#
# COMPACT_ATOMS: atom_id res chain seq x y z
N MET A 1 -21.38 3.71 -23.03
CA MET A 1 -20.15 3.58 -22.21
C MET A 1 -19.19 4.68 -22.64
N THR A 2 -19.17 5.80 -21.93
CA THR A 2 -18.25 6.90 -22.22
C THR A 2 -16.84 6.47 -21.84
N ALA A 3 -16.01 6.15 -22.83
CA ALA A 3 -14.57 6.02 -22.63
C ALA A 3 -14.07 7.39 -22.13
N LEU A 4 -13.74 7.47 -20.84
CA LEU A 4 -12.95 8.58 -20.31
C LEU A 4 -11.62 8.55 -21.08
N ARG A 5 -11.49 9.42 -22.08
CA ARG A 5 -10.22 9.65 -22.77
C ARG A 5 -9.30 10.36 -21.78
N TYR A 6 -8.21 9.70 -21.39
CA TYR A 6 -7.13 10.33 -20.63
C TYR A 6 -6.46 11.42 -21.49
N HIS A 7 -5.93 12.47 -20.87
CA HIS A 7 -5.21 13.51 -21.60
C HIS A 7 -3.86 12.97 -22.08
N ALA A 8 -3.30 13.55 -23.15
CA ALA A 8 -2.01 13.14 -23.68
C ALA A 8 -0.89 13.22 -22.60
N ASP A 9 -0.97 14.19 -21.70
CA ASP A 9 -0.01 14.39 -20.60
C ASP A 9 -0.02 13.26 -19.55
N ASP A 10 -1.12 12.51 -19.46
CA ASP A 10 -1.24 11.37 -18.54
C ASP A 10 -0.42 10.15 -18.99
N TYR A 11 0.10 10.15 -20.23
CA TYR A 11 0.94 9.08 -20.76
C TYR A 11 2.42 9.41 -20.61
N ASP A 12 3.26 8.39 -20.42
CA ASP A 12 4.72 8.51 -20.43
C ASP A 12 5.30 8.44 -21.85
N ASP A 13 6.60 8.66 -21.97
CA ASP A 13 7.32 8.65 -23.25
C ASP A 13 7.26 7.29 -23.96
N ALA A 14 6.90 6.23 -23.23
CA ALA A 14 6.68 4.88 -23.75
C ALA A 14 5.20 4.60 -24.08
N GLY A 15 4.30 5.60 -23.96
CA GLY A 15 2.88 5.49 -24.26
C GLY A 15 2.05 4.80 -23.18
N ASN A 16 2.60 4.57 -21.98
CA ASN A 16 1.86 3.95 -20.87
C ASN A 16 1.23 5.02 -19.96
N LEU A 17 0.05 4.72 -19.43
CA LEU A 17 -0.62 5.60 -18.48
C LEU A 17 0.21 5.73 -17.18
N LYS A 18 0.52 6.96 -16.79
CA LYS A 18 1.25 7.28 -15.54
C LYS A 18 0.36 7.02 -14.33
N ALA A 19 0.96 6.43 -13.30
CA ALA A 19 0.33 6.39 -11.98
C ALA A 19 0.12 7.82 -11.46
N PRO A 20 -1.03 8.10 -10.84
CA PRO A 20 -1.30 9.41 -10.27
C PRO A 20 -0.37 9.67 -9.07
N TRP A 21 -0.09 10.94 -8.78
CA TRP A 21 0.87 11.33 -7.74
C TRP A 21 0.57 10.72 -6.35
N TRP A 22 -0.72 10.62 -5.99
CA TRP A 22 -1.14 10.07 -4.70
C TRP A 22 -0.86 8.56 -4.55
N PHE A 23 -0.64 7.84 -5.66
CA PHE A 23 -0.25 6.43 -5.62
C PHE A 23 1.07 6.24 -4.86
N TRP A 24 2.02 7.14 -5.06
CA TRP A 24 3.32 7.08 -4.39
C TRP A 24 3.19 7.29 -2.88
N PHE A 25 2.26 8.15 -2.45
CA PHE A 25 1.96 8.33 -1.03
C PHE A 25 1.39 7.06 -0.41
N ILE A 26 0.51 6.34 -1.12
CA ILE A 26 0.00 5.04 -0.66
C ILE A 26 1.14 4.04 -0.50
N LEU A 27 2.07 3.97 -1.46
CA LEU A 27 3.23 3.08 -1.35
C LEU A 27 4.08 3.43 -0.13
N LEU A 28 4.42 4.71 0.06
CA LEU A 28 5.20 5.15 1.23
C LEU A 28 4.51 4.83 2.55
N TYR A 29 3.19 4.96 2.60
CA TYR A 29 2.38 4.60 3.76
C TYR A 29 2.40 3.09 4.02
N LEU A 30 2.32 2.24 2.99
CA LEU A 30 2.46 0.79 3.15
C LEU A 30 3.85 0.38 3.70
N LEU A 31 4.87 1.21 3.51
CA LEU A 31 6.20 1.02 4.10
C LEU A 31 6.29 1.48 5.57
N GLN A 32 5.23 2.00 6.19
CA GLN A 32 5.25 2.55 7.55
C GLN A 32 5.98 1.65 8.56
N GLU A 33 5.65 0.36 8.58
CA GLU A 33 6.22 -0.59 9.53
C GLU A 33 7.73 -0.82 9.29
N TRP A 34 8.16 -0.75 8.03
CA TRP A 34 9.58 -0.78 7.69
C TRP A 34 10.31 0.49 8.13
N TRP A 35 9.66 1.66 8.04
CA TRP A 35 10.21 2.91 8.56
C TRP A 35 10.37 2.88 10.08
N VAL A 36 9.38 2.36 10.80
CA VAL A 36 9.42 2.21 12.26
C VAL A 36 10.58 1.31 12.68
N ILE A 37 10.76 0.17 12.00
CA ILE A 37 11.88 -0.74 12.28
C ILE A 37 13.23 -0.08 11.98
N ALA A 38 13.36 0.59 10.83
CA ALA A 38 14.59 1.27 10.45
C ALA A 38 14.98 2.37 11.46
N LEU A 39 14.01 3.18 11.90
CA LEU A 39 14.22 4.21 12.92
C LEU A 39 14.58 3.59 14.28
N GLY A 40 13.87 2.54 14.67
CA GLY A 40 14.15 1.82 15.91
C GLY A 40 15.59 1.28 15.97
N MET A 41 16.05 0.64 14.88
CA MET A 41 17.42 0.18 14.74
C MET A 41 18.42 1.34 14.81
N ALA A 42 18.16 2.43 14.10
CA ALA A 42 19.04 3.60 14.06
C ALA A 42 19.19 4.26 15.45
N MET A 43 18.13 4.24 16.26
CA MET A 43 18.12 4.78 17.62
C MET A 43 18.66 3.82 18.68
N GLN A 44 19.04 2.58 18.32
CA GLN A 44 19.45 1.52 19.26
C GLN A 44 18.44 1.27 20.40
N SER A 45 17.18 1.65 20.21
CA SER A 45 16.12 1.64 21.24
C SER A 45 15.10 0.53 21.01
N TYR A 46 15.31 -0.30 19.99
CA TYR A 46 14.31 -1.21 19.46
C TYR A 46 14.92 -2.60 19.28
N ASP A 47 14.46 -3.54 20.08
CA ASP A 47 14.76 -4.95 19.87
C ASP A 47 13.75 -5.51 18.86
N ILE A 48 14.24 -5.75 17.64
CA ILE A 48 13.44 -6.25 16.52
C ILE A 48 12.81 -7.61 16.87
N SER A 49 13.48 -8.40 17.70
CA SER A 49 13.01 -9.72 18.11
C SER A 49 11.70 -9.64 18.89
N ASP A 50 11.58 -8.68 19.81
CA ASP A 50 10.41 -8.49 20.67
C ASP A 50 9.19 -7.99 19.86
N VAL A 51 9.43 -7.18 18.83
CA VAL A 51 8.40 -6.69 17.90
C VAL A 51 7.91 -7.81 17.00
N LEU A 52 8.82 -8.59 16.41
CA LEU A 52 8.46 -9.74 15.59
C LEU A 52 7.72 -10.81 16.40
N GLN A 53 8.07 -10.96 17.69
CA GLN A 53 7.47 -11.95 18.57
C GLN A 53 6.09 -11.51 19.09
N SER A 54 5.87 -10.21 19.30
CA SER A 54 4.57 -9.66 19.75
C SER A 54 3.58 -9.43 18.62
N ARG A 55 4.02 -8.90 17.47
CA ARG A 55 3.14 -8.53 16.34
C ARG A 55 3.15 -9.54 15.19
N GLY A 56 4.14 -10.42 15.14
CA GLY A 56 4.32 -11.39 14.08
C GLY A 56 4.94 -10.78 12.81
N TRP A 57 5.55 -11.65 12.00
CA TRP A 57 6.20 -11.26 10.72
C TRP A 57 5.22 -10.75 9.65
N LEU A 58 3.92 -11.02 9.81
CA LEU A 58 2.88 -10.65 8.85
C LEU A 58 2.74 -9.13 8.67
N ILE A 59 3.11 -8.34 9.69
CA ILE A 59 3.08 -6.87 9.65
C ILE A 59 4.02 -6.26 8.60
N LEU A 60 5.01 -7.04 8.14
CA LEU A 60 5.98 -6.60 7.13
C LEU A 60 5.49 -6.82 5.70
N LEU A 61 4.49 -7.68 5.51
CA LEU A 61 3.99 -8.05 4.19
C LEU A 61 3.47 -6.85 3.38
N PRO A 62 2.70 -5.90 3.96
CA PRO A 62 2.25 -4.71 3.22
C PRO A 62 3.42 -3.91 2.62
N GLY A 63 4.52 -3.74 3.35
CA GLY A 63 5.70 -3.06 2.84
C GLY A 63 6.42 -3.83 1.74
N LEU A 64 6.48 -5.17 1.83
CA LEU A 64 7.00 -6.01 0.73
C LEU A 64 6.16 -5.87 -0.55
N CYS A 65 4.83 -5.83 -0.41
CA CYS A 65 3.93 -5.59 -1.55
C CYS A 65 4.20 -4.22 -2.19
N ALA A 66 4.49 -3.20 -1.39
CA ALA A 66 4.83 -1.87 -1.90
C ALA A 66 6.22 -1.85 -2.59
N PHE A 67 7.24 -2.51 -2.04
CA PHE A 67 8.54 -2.65 -2.70
C PHE A 67 8.42 -3.37 -4.05
N GLN A 68 7.63 -4.45 -4.10
CA GLN A 68 7.35 -5.14 -5.35
C GLN A 68 6.68 -4.19 -6.36
N ALA A 69 5.68 -3.42 -5.94
CA ALA A 69 4.99 -2.48 -6.83
C ALA A 69 5.96 -1.40 -7.38
N LEU A 70 6.88 -0.89 -6.55
CA LEU A 70 7.94 0.04 -6.98
C LEU A 70 8.86 -0.59 -8.03
N PHE A 71 9.20 -1.87 -7.86
CA PHE A 71 10.08 -2.58 -8.80
C PHE A 71 9.39 -2.96 -10.12
N VAL A 72 8.12 -3.33 -10.06
CA VAL A 72 7.35 -3.73 -11.25
C VAL A 72 6.86 -2.53 -12.05
N TYR A 73 6.64 -1.37 -11.41
CA TYR A 73 6.18 -0.14 -12.07
C TYR A 73 7.01 0.26 -13.32
N PRO A 74 8.35 0.30 -13.30
CA PRO A 74 9.14 0.63 -14.51
C PRO A 74 9.07 -0.45 -15.59
N LEU A 75 8.86 -1.72 -15.21
CA LEU A 75 8.81 -2.87 -16.13
C LEU A 75 7.41 -3.13 -16.70
N ARG A 76 6.42 -2.30 -16.33
CA ARG A 76 5.00 -2.53 -16.62
C ARG A 76 4.70 -2.71 -18.11
N GLY A 77 5.36 -1.93 -18.97
CA GLY A 77 5.17 -1.94 -20.43
C GLY A 77 5.66 -3.21 -21.14
N GLN A 78 6.56 -3.97 -20.50
CA GLN A 78 7.13 -5.17 -21.11
C GLN A 78 6.37 -6.45 -20.72
N TRP A 79 5.80 -6.51 -19.51
CA TRP A 79 5.21 -7.74 -18.94
C TRP A 79 3.84 -7.47 -18.30
N LEU A 80 2.79 -7.36 -19.14
CA LEU A 80 1.42 -7.03 -18.69
C LEU A 80 0.89 -7.97 -17.59
N ARG A 81 1.18 -9.28 -17.71
CA ARG A 81 0.78 -10.28 -16.70
C ARG A 81 1.43 -10.01 -15.32
N MET A 82 2.72 -9.67 -15.30
CA MET A 82 3.42 -9.35 -14.05
C MET A 82 2.90 -8.05 -13.44
N SER A 83 2.59 -7.06 -14.27
CA SER A 83 1.98 -5.80 -13.81
C SER A 83 0.61 -6.04 -13.16
N THR A 84 -0.24 -6.88 -13.77
CA THR A 84 -1.55 -7.24 -13.22
C THR A 84 -1.44 -8.00 -11.90
N VAL A 85 -0.53 -8.97 -11.81
CA VAL A 85 -0.25 -9.72 -10.58
C VAL A 85 0.29 -8.80 -9.49
N SER A 86 1.17 -7.85 -9.84
CA SER A 86 1.68 -6.86 -8.90
C SER A 86 0.58 -5.97 -8.34
N TRP A 87 -0.41 -5.58 -9.15
CA TRP A 87 -1.56 -4.82 -8.68
C TRP A 87 -2.44 -5.64 -7.71
N LEU A 88 -2.67 -6.93 -7.98
CA LEU A 88 -3.39 -7.81 -7.06
C LEU A 88 -2.64 -8.00 -5.73
N ILE A 89 -1.32 -8.15 -5.78
CA ILE A 89 -0.49 -8.26 -4.57
C ILE A 89 -0.52 -6.96 -3.78
N LEU A 90 -0.47 -5.80 -4.45
CA LEU A 90 -0.61 -4.51 -3.80
C LEU A 90 -1.98 -4.36 -3.10
N LEU A 91 -3.07 -4.75 -3.76
CA LEU A 91 -4.40 -4.78 -3.13
C LEU A 91 -4.43 -5.69 -1.90
N ALA A 92 -3.83 -6.88 -1.99
CA ALA A 92 -3.73 -7.78 -0.85
C ALA A 92 -2.93 -7.14 0.30
N GLY A 93 -1.84 -6.43 0.00
CA GLY A 93 -1.05 -5.68 1.00
C GLY A 93 -1.86 -4.60 1.71
N VAL A 94 -2.64 -3.80 0.97
CA VAL A 94 -3.54 -2.79 1.56
C VAL A 94 -4.61 -3.44 2.44
N LEU A 95 -5.20 -4.56 2.00
CA LEU A 95 -6.19 -5.30 2.79
C LEU A 95 -5.60 -5.91 4.05
N LEU A 96 -4.36 -6.39 4.00
CA LEU A 96 -3.65 -6.89 5.19
C LEU A 96 -3.40 -5.78 6.20
N MET A 97 -2.97 -4.59 5.73
CA MET A 97 -2.80 -3.41 6.59
C MET A 97 -4.13 -3.02 7.25
N ALA A 98 -5.19 -2.90 6.45
CA ALA A 98 -6.53 -2.60 6.94
C ALA A 98 -7.06 -3.68 7.90
N GLY A 99 -6.72 -4.95 7.70
CA GLY A 99 -7.08 -6.02 8.62
C GLY A 99 -6.35 -5.89 9.96
N HIS A 100 -5.05 -5.56 9.93
CA HIS A 100 -4.23 -5.36 11.11
C HIS A 100 -4.72 -4.18 11.94
N ASP A 101 -4.91 -3.02 11.33
CA ASP A 101 -5.30 -1.81 12.03
C ASP A 101 -6.74 -1.92 12.57
N MET A 102 -7.62 -2.69 11.90
CA MET A 102 -8.95 -3.02 12.40
C MET A 102 -8.86 -3.89 13.65
N TYR A 103 -8.01 -4.90 13.63
CA TYR A 103 -7.80 -5.79 14.78
C TYR A 103 -7.27 -5.00 15.98
N GLN A 104 -6.26 -4.16 15.78
CA GLN A 104 -5.70 -3.30 16.83
C GLN A 104 -6.75 -2.32 17.37
N GLY A 105 -7.55 -1.70 16.49
CA GLY A 105 -8.65 -0.83 16.89
C GLY A 105 -9.71 -1.55 17.74
N ILE A 106 -10.06 -2.79 17.40
CA ILE A 106 -11.00 -3.62 18.20
C ILE A 106 -10.42 -3.95 19.57
N VAL A 107 -9.13 -4.30 19.64
CA VAL A 107 -8.45 -4.59 20.91
C VAL A 107 -8.38 -3.33 21.78
N ALA A 108 -7.99 -2.20 21.22
CA ALA A 108 -7.97 -0.90 21.91
C ALA A 108 -9.38 -0.52 22.43
N PHE A 109 -10.42 -0.76 21.63
CA PHE A 109 -11.81 -0.52 22.04
C PHE A 109 -12.23 -1.39 23.23
N ARG A 110 -11.87 -2.67 23.22
CA ARG A 110 -12.15 -3.57 24.35
C ARG A 110 -11.43 -3.16 25.63
N LEU A 111 -10.22 -2.62 25.50
CA LEU A 111 -9.40 -2.19 26.63
C LEU A 111 -9.70 -0.76 27.10
N GLN A 112 -10.67 -0.07 26.47
CA GLN A 112 -10.97 1.35 26.72
C GLN A 112 -9.72 2.25 26.64
N ASP A 113 -8.85 1.95 25.67
CA ASP A 113 -7.61 2.69 25.47
C ASP A 113 -7.90 4.05 24.78
N GLU A 114 -7.20 5.11 25.18
CA GLU A 114 -7.30 6.42 24.53
C GLU A 114 -6.85 6.38 23.06
N GLN A 115 -6.05 5.37 22.71
CA GLN A 115 -5.55 5.14 21.35
C GLN A 115 -6.62 4.71 20.33
N ILE A 116 -7.88 4.46 20.73
CA ILE A 116 -8.97 4.10 19.80
C ILE A 116 -9.10 5.13 18.67
N SER A 117 -9.00 6.41 19.00
CA SER A 117 -9.11 7.51 18.02
C SER A 117 -8.02 7.45 16.95
N PHE A 118 -6.80 7.10 17.35
CA PHE A 118 -5.65 6.92 16.46
C PHE A 118 -5.87 5.75 15.49
N TRP A 119 -6.21 4.56 16.01
CA TRP A 119 -6.47 3.39 15.18
C TRP A 119 -7.65 3.58 14.22
N LEU A 120 -8.70 4.28 14.65
CA LEU A 120 -9.85 4.60 13.80
C LEU A 120 -9.47 5.58 12.67
N SER A 121 -8.58 6.54 12.94
CA SER A 121 -8.09 7.44 11.90
C SER A 121 -7.24 6.73 10.83
N LEU A 122 -6.39 5.78 11.25
CA LEU A 122 -5.62 4.93 10.34
C LEU A 122 -6.55 4.05 9.50
N MET A 123 -7.56 3.45 10.10
CA MET A 123 -8.61 2.71 9.38
C MET A 123 -9.29 3.52 8.29
N CYS A 124 -9.66 4.77 8.59
CA CYS A 124 -10.24 5.65 7.58
C CYS A 124 -9.25 5.91 6.44
N PHE A 125 -7.96 6.08 6.76
CA PHE A 125 -6.93 6.27 5.76
C PHE A 125 -6.70 5.01 4.90
N ASP A 126 -6.70 3.82 5.50
CA ASP A 126 -6.59 2.54 4.80
C ASP A 126 -7.72 2.34 3.80
N VAL A 127 -8.95 2.72 4.17
CA VAL A 127 -10.11 2.67 3.28
C VAL A 127 -9.89 3.62 2.08
N VAL A 128 -9.38 4.82 2.31
CA VAL A 128 -9.03 5.76 1.23
C VAL A 128 -7.93 5.16 0.34
N CYS A 129 -6.91 4.53 0.91
CA CYS A 129 -5.88 3.83 0.15
C CYS A 129 -6.46 2.69 -0.70
N LEU A 130 -7.38 1.91 -0.14
CA LEU A 130 -8.04 0.80 -0.83
C LEU A 130 -8.89 1.31 -2.02
N PHE A 131 -9.67 2.36 -1.81
CA PHE A 131 -10.41 3.03 -2.89
C PHE A 131 -9.49 3.64 -3.94
N GLY A 132 -8.36 4.20 -3.51
CA GLY A 132 -7.30 4.67 -4.41
C GLY A 132 -6.80 3.54 -5.29
N VAL A 133 -6.23 2.48 -4.71
CA VAL A 133 -5.62 1.37 -5.46
C VAL A 133 -6.63 0.61 -6.34
N SER A 134 -7.88 0.49 -5.89
CA SER A 134 -8.98 -0.10 -6.68
C SER A 134 -9.55 0.84 -7.75
N GLY A 135 -9.13 2.10 -7.75
CA GLY A 135 -9.55 3.12 -8.71
C GLY A 135 -9.26 2.72 -10.16
N ARG A 136 -10.17 3.09 -11.06
CA ARG A 136 -10.11 2.73 -12.48
C ARG A 136 -8.79 3.13 -13.14
N ARG A 137 -8.22 4.28 -12.79
CA ARG A 137 -6.96 4.79 -13.36
C ARG A 137 -5.78 3.87 -13.05
N ILE A 138 -5.61 3.46 -11.79
CA ILE A 138 -4.52 2.55 -11.38
C ILE A 138 -4.74 1.17 -12.01
N ARG A 139 -5.97 0.67 -11.97
CA ARG A 139 -6.29 -0.62 -12.60
C ARG A 139 -5.97 -0.60 -14.11
N HIS A 140 -6.25 0.49 -14.81
CA HIS A 140 -5.87 0.61 -16.23
C HIS A 140 -4.34 0.68 -16.39
N ALA A 141 -3.65 1.45 -15.54
CA ALA A 141 -2.18 1.58 -15.59
C ALA A 141 -1.44 0.24 -15.39
N PHE A 142 -1.99 -0.70 -14.63
CA PHE A 142 -1.37 -2.02 -14.37
C PHE A 142 -1.96 -3.19 -15.18
N CYS A 143 -3.24 -3.11 -15.57
CA CYS A 143 -3.94 -4.25 -16.17
C CYS A 143 -4.32 -4.05 -17.64
N ASN A 144 -4.28 -2.82 -18.17
CA ASN A 144 -4.78 -2.55 -19.52
C ASN A 144 -3.90 -1.52 -20.24
N MET A 145 -2.83 -2.01 -20.86
CA MET A 145 -2.00 -1.22 -21.77
C MET A 145 -2.48 -1.53 -23.18
N GLY A 146 -3.30 -0.62 -23.71
CA GLY A 146 -3.78 -0.61 -25.08
C GLY A 146 -3.71 0.81 -25.61
#